data_AF-A0A8H7V1B4-F1
#
_entry.id   AF-A0A8H7V1B4-F1
#
_cell.length_a   1.000
_cell.length_b   1.000
_cell.length_c   1.000
_cell.angle_alpha   90.00
_cell.angle_beta   90.00
_cell.angle_gamma   90.00
#
_symmetry.space_group_name_H-M   'P 1'
#
loop_
_entity.id
_entity.type
_entity.pdbx_description
1 polymer ?
#
loop_
_entity_poly.entity_id
_entity_poly.type
_entity_poly.pdbx_seq_one_letter_code
_entity_poly.pdbx_strand_id
1 'polypeptide(L)'
;MPTLLLSNNKTFDNKKSPIRQNDHLERQLNQEGSIESAYQLASTTEYRHDSHGKCYNCDKIANYYLVAFRLNKSKHSMQYNAMLLAIVQQTIALIQCHVDISRSTHLPWLPVLMTELRELGKLIKDDSLQPDRYISLSLPINVSTHSQPQQPQLSMREDYGRTIRISIYHCRANLCEDMDLNKAITYYRKCLSVYPTHLDSQQQKLQISAKVALEHLIADQQKDDNNSVRPKLPSRTSSVSSGASSSCSMSCSNCGVEKRGMPVCSKCKSQYYCGIRCLKAHKPVHDLECRQY
;
A
#
# COMPACT_ATOMS: atom_id res chain seq x y z
N MET A 1 16.08 -25.53 47.95
CA MET A 1 17.07 -24.48 47.63
C MET A 1 16.40 -23.42 46.77
N PRO A 2 16.07 -22.23 47.30
CA PRO A 2 15.38 -21.17 46.55
C PRO A 2 16.33 -19.99 46.24
N THR A 3 16.49 -19.60 44.96
CA THR A 3 17.22 -18.37 44.55
C THR A 3 17.06 -18.22 43.02
N LEU A 4 16.76 -17.12 42.34
CA LEU A 4 16.32 -15.75 42.61
C LEU A 4 15.67 -15.27 41.30
N LEU A 5 14.48 -14.68 41.37
CA LEU A 5 13.83 -13.96 40.28
C LEU A 5 14.49 -12.57 40.13
N LEU A 6 15.17 -12.31 39.02
CA LEU A 6 15.54 -10.95 38.63
C LEU A 6 14.59 -10.46 37.53
N SER A 7 13.54 -9.81 38.02
CA SER A 7 12.66 -8.90 37.29
C SER A 7 13.50 -7.73 36.76
N ASN A 8 13.66 -7.63 35.44
CA ASN A 8 14.12 -6.42 34.77
C ASN A 8 12.94 -5.81 34.00
N ASN A 9 12.01 -5.20 34.73
CA ASN A 9 11.03 -4.29 34.16
C ASN A 9 11.71 -2.98 33.77
N LYS A 10 12.22 -2.90 32.54
CA LYS A 10 12.42 -1.61 31.88
C LYS A 10 11.06 -1.06 31.50
N THR A 11 10.53 -0.21 32.36
CA THR A 11 9.46 0.74 32.04
C THR A 11 9.90 1.58 30.85
N PHE A 12 9.37 1.26 29.66
CA PHE A 12 9.39 2.21 28.56
C PHE A 12 8.50 3.38 28.96
N ASP A 13 9.14 4.54 29.20
CA ASP A 13 8.45 5.81 29.33
C ASP A 13 7.51 5.99 28.14
N ASN A 14 6.22 5.94 28.44
CA ASN A 14 5.14 6.19 27.50
C ASN A 14 5.12 7.70 27.19
N LYS A 15 6.08 8.14 26.35
CA LYS A 15 6.05 9.47 25.74
C LYS A 15 4.70 9.62 25.05
N LYS A 16 3.87 10.52 25.59
CA LYS A 16 2.55 10.96 25.12
C LYS A 16 2.29 10.55 23.66
N SER A 17 1.37 9.60 23.45
CA SER A 17 0.98 9.20 22.11
C SER A 17 0.60 10.44 21.28
N PRO A 18 1.05 10.54 20.01
CA PRO A 18 0.77 11.69 19.13
C PRO A 18 -0.72 11.95 18.92
N ILE A 19 -1.58 10.98 19.26
CA ILE A 19 -3.04 11.06 19.20
C ILE A 19 -3.60 12.16 20.12
N ARG A 20 -3.07 12.38 21.33
CA ARG A 20 -3.63 13.37 22.29
C ARG A 20 -3.38 14.84 21.91
N GLN A 21 -2.37 15.13 21.09
CA GLN A 21 -2.12 16.50 20.61
C GLN A 21 -3.13 16.94 19.55
N ASN A 22 -3.73 15.97 18.84
CA ASN A 22 -4.73 16.26 17.83
C ASN A 22 -6.02 16.81 18.45
N ASP A 23 -6.45 16.34 19.62
CA ASP A 23 -7.73 16.77 20.22
C ASP A 23 -7.76 18.26 20.62
N HIS A 24 -6.60 18.85 20.91
CA HIS A 24 -6.49 20.28 21.22
C HIS A 24 -6.47 21.12 19.94
N LEU A 25 -5.67 20.69 18.95
CA LEU A 25 -5.60 21.35 17.65
C LEU A 25 -6.95 21.28 16.92
N GLU A 26 -7.62 20.14 16.99
CA GLU A 26 -8.95 19.91 16.44
C GLU A 26 -10.00 20.75 17.17
N ARG A 27 -9.88 20.97 18.49
CA ARG A 27 -10.75 21.92 19.21
C ARG A 27 -10.52 23.37 18.84
N GLN A 28 -9.27 23.80 18.68
CA GLN A 28 -8.93 25.14 18.21
C GLN A 28 -9.46 25.38 16.79
N LEU A 29 -9.24 24.41 15.89
CA LEU A 29 -9.75 24.47 14.53
C LEU A 29 -11.26 24.29 14.45
N ASN A 30 -11.91 23.57 15.36
CA ASN A 30 -13.38 23.49 15.40
C ASN A 30 -14.04 24.79 15.90
N GLN A 31 -13.35 25.57 16.73
CA GLN A 31 -13.86 26.85 17.23
C GLN A 31 -13.68 28.01 16.23
N GLU A 32 -12.63 27.97 15.41
CA GLU A 32 -12.27 29.07 14.50
C GLU A 32 -12.12 28.69 13.01
N GLY A 33 -12.03 27.40 12.66
CA GLY A 33 -11.35 26.96 11.44
C GLY A 33 -12.16 26.08 10.51
N SER A 34 -12.30 26.53 9.27
CA SER A 34 -12.77 25.69 8.18
C SER A 34 -11.63 24.77 7.68
N ILE A 35 -11.92 23.84 6.75
CA ILE A 35 -10.92 22.98 6.10
C ILE A 35 -9.78 23.84 5.51
N GLU A 36 -10.13 25.02 4.99
CA GLU A 36 -9.25 26.04 4.44
C GLU A 36 -8.24 26.55 5.49
N SER A 37 -8.64 26.73 6.74
CA SER A 37 -7.75 27.17 7.82
C SER A 37 -6.67 26.12 8.11
N ALA A 38 -7.04 24.84 8.17
CA ALA A 38 -6.08 23.75 8.34
C ALA A 38 -5.09 23.70 7.17
N TYR A 39 -5.58 23.90 5.94
CA TYR A 39 -4.73 23.98 4.75
C TYR A 39 -3.77 25.18 4.79
N GLN A 40 -4.24 26.36 5.19
CA GLN A 40 -3.39 27.56 5.33
C GLN A 40 -2.31 27.41 6.40
N LEU A 41 -2.64 26.78 7.54
CA LEU A 41 -1.64 26.50 8.58
C LEU A 41 -0.58 25.53 8.07
N ALA A 42 -0.98 24.51 7.31
CA ALA A 42 -0.04 23.58 6.69
C ALA A 42 0.86 24.29 5.66
N SER A 43 0.30 25.14 4.81
CA SER A 43 1.06 25.82 3.74
C SER A 43 2.02 26.90 4.25
N THR A 44 1.72 27.53 5.39
CA THR A 44 2.56 28.54 6.03
C THR A 44 3.59 27.96 6.99
N THR A 45 3.46 26.68 7.36
CA THR A 45 4.43 26.00 8.22
C THR A 45 5.61 25.51 7.39
N GLU A 46 6.78 26.12 7.59
CA GLU A 46 8.02 25.62 7.00
C GLU A 46 8.45 24.29 7.63
N TYR A 47 8.84 23.34 6.79
CA TYR A 47 9.49 22.09 7.21
C TYR A 47 10.86 21.96 6.57
N ARG A 48 11.74 21.23 7.24
CA ARG A 48 13.09 20.94 6.74
C ARG A 48 13.54 19.55 7.18
N HIS A 49 14.51 19.02 6.45
CA HIS A 49 15.25 17.82 6.81
C HIS A 49 16.69 18.21 7.11
N ASP A 50 17.28 17.68 8.18
CA ASP A 50 18.73 17.77 8.33
C ASP A 50 19.46 16.72 7.49
N SER A 51 20.79 16.80 7.46
CA SER A 51 21.66 15.86 6.74
C SER A 51 21.52 14.40 7.21
N HIS A 52 20.94 14.17 8.39
CA HIS A 52 20.70 12.84 8.94
C HIS A 52 19.28 12.35 8.66
N GLY A 53 18.50 13.08 7.86
CA GLY A 53 17.12 12.74 7.52
C GLY A 53 16.12 12.99 8.66
N LYS A 54 16.49 13.74 9.70
CA LYS A 54 15.55 14.09 10.76
C LYS A 54 14.59 15.16 10.26
N CYS A 55 13.31 14.87 10.41
CA CYS A 55 12.22 15.77 10.04
C CYS A 55 11.99 16.84 11.11
N TYR A 56 11.85 18.09 10.68
CA TYR A 56 11.41 19.20 11.52
C TYR A 56 10.06 19.71 11.00
N ASN A 57 9.05 19.77 11.86
CA ASN A 57 7.68 20.22 11.59
C ASN A 57 6.83 19.36 10.63
N CYS A 58 7.38 18.30 10.01
CA CYS A 58 6.60 17.43 9.11
C CYS A 58 5.45 16.71 9.83
N ASP A 59 5.64 16.38 11.11
CA ASP A 59 4.61 15.83 11.99
C ASP A 59 3.48 16.83 12.27
N LYS A 60 3.83 18.10 12.48
CA LYS A 60 2.88 19.20 12.66
C LYS A 60 2.05 19.42 11.39
N ILE A 61 2.69 19.44 10.22
CA ILE A 61 2.01 19.53 8.92
C ILE A 61 1.09 18.32 8.70
N ALA A 62 1.57 17.11 8.98
CA ALA A 62 0.76 15.90 8.91
C ALA A 62 -0.50 16.01 9.79
N ASN A 63 -0.37 16.53 11.01
CA ASN A 63 -1.52 16.74 11.89
C ASN A 63 -2.52 17.76 11.33
N TYR A 64 -2.09 18.82 10.66
CA TYR A 64 -3.01 19.75 9.99
C TYR A 64 -3.83 19.04 8.90
N TYR A 65 -3.20 18.21 8.07
CA TYR A 65 -3.93 17.43 7.06
C TYR A 65 -4.86 16.39 7.68
N LEU A 66 -4.46 15.73 8.78
CA LEU A 66 -5.33 14.80 9.52
C LEU A 66 -6.58 15.51 10.05
N VAL A 67 -6.43 16.69 10.64
CA VAL A 67 -7.58 17.47 11.11
C VAL A 67 -8.46 17.89 9.94
N ALA A 68 -7.88 18.34 8.82
CA ALA A 68 -8.65 18.69 7.62
C ALA A 68 -9.48 17.51 7.09
N PHE A 69 -8.93 16.29 7.08
CA PHE A 69 -9.68 15.09 6.69
C PHE A 69 -10.83 14.78 7.67
N ARG A 70 -10.61 14.91 8.97
CA ARG A 70 -11.65 14.68 9.99
C ARG A 70 -12.78 15.70 9.88
N LEU A 71 -12.45 16.99 9.76
CA LEU A 71 -13.40 18.07 9.54
C LEU A 71 -14.22 17.86 8.27
N ASN A 72 -13.62 17.30 7.21
CA ASN A 72 -14.38 16.98 6.00
C ASN A 72 -15.31 15.77 6.18
N LYS A 73 -14.87 14.76 6.94
CA LYS A 73 -15.66 13.56 7.25
C LYS A 73 -16.83 13.83 8.19
N SER A 74 -16.72 14.83 9.07
CA SER A 74 -17.79 15.18 10.02
C SER A 74 -18.96 15.95 9.38
N LYS A 75 -18.80 16.45 8.15
CA LYS A 75 -19.89 17.12 7.41
C LYS A 75 -20.97 16.11 7.01
N HIS A 76 -22.24 16.53 7.09
CA HIS A 76 -23.40 15.68 6.72
C HIS A 76 -23.31 15.12 5.30
N SER A 77 -22.75 15.90 4.37
CA SER A 77 -22.37 15.42 3.05
C SER A 77 -20.90 15.72 2.83
N MET A 78 -20.13 14.66 2.55
CA MET A 78 -18.71 14.82 2.27
C MET A 78 -18.53 15.67 1.02
N GLN A 79 -17.77 16.76 1.14
CA GLN A 79 -17.55 17.70 0.06
C GLN A 79 -16.33 17.26 -0.75
N TYR A 80 -16.53 16.95 -2.03
CA TYR A 80 -15.44 16.70 -2.99
C TYR A 80 -15.28 17.96 -3.83
N ASN A 81 -14.26 18.75 -3.51
CA ASN A 81 -14.02 20.05 -4.11
C ASN A 81 -12.50 20.28 -4.29
N ALA A 82 -12.16 21.44 -4.87
CA ALA A 82 -10.77 21.83 -5.09
C ALA A 82 -9.92 21.84 -3.81
N MET A 83 -10.49 22.27 -2.68
CA MET A 83 -9.77 22.35 -1.41
C MET A 83 -9.39 20.97 -0.88
N LEU A 84 -10.33 20.02 -0.88
CA LEU A 84 -10.02 18.64 -0.49
C LEU A 84 -8.98 18.02 -1.43
N LEU A 85 -9.10 18.25 -2.73
CA LEU A 85 -8.11 17.78 -3.70
C LEU A 85 -6.72 18.34 -3.40
N ALA A 86 -6.59 19.64 -3.14
CA ALA A 86 -5.32 20.28 -2.80
C ALA A 86 -4.71 19.67 -1.53
N ILE A 87 -5.51 19.46 -0.49
CA ILE A 87 -5.06 18.79 0.74
C ILE A 87 -4.56 17.37 0.46
N VAL A 88 -5.29 16.58 -0.35
CA VAL A 88 -4.87 15.23 -0.73
C VAL A 88 -3.55 15.27 -1.50
N GLN A 89 -3.41 16.17 -2.47
CA GLN A 89 -2.19 16.31 -3.25
C GLN A 89 -0.99 16.68 -2.38
N GLN A 90 -1.15 17.65 -1.48
CA GLN A 90 -0.08 18.04 -0.55
C GLN A 90 0.25 16.93 0.47
N THR A 91 -0.75 16.17 0.91
CA THR A 91 -0.55 15.01 1.77
C THR A 91 0.26 13.93 1.04
N ILE A 92 -0.08 13.65 -0.22
CA ILE A 92 0.66 12.70 -1.07
C ILE A 92 2.09 13.17 -1.29
N ALA A 93 2.30 14.46 -1.59
CA ALA A 93 3.64 15.01 -1.74
C ALA A 93 4.46 14.87 -0.45
N LEU A 94 3.87 15.19 0.70
CA LEU A 94 4.52 14.99 2.01
C LEU A 94 4.90 13.53 2.23
N ILE A 95 3.99 12.59 1.95
CA ILE A 95 4.25 11.15 2.05
C ILE A 95 5.41 10.75 1.13
N GLN A 96 5.37 11.16 -0.14
CA GLN A 96 6.37 10.81 -1.15
C GLN A 96 7.76 11.32 -0.78
N CYS A 97 7.89 12.54 -0.27
CA CYS A 97 9.16 13.08 0.20
C CYS A 97 9.75 12.34 1.42
N HIS A 98 8.95 11.51 2.11
CA HIS A 98 9.34 10.83 3.34
C HIS A 98 9.42 9.30 3.22
N VAL A 99 9.18 8.75 2.03
CA VAL A 99 9.19 7.28 1.82
C VAL A 99 10.55 6.71 2.17
N ASP A 100 11.61 7.29 1.63
CA ASP A 100 12.96 6.78 1.85
C ASP A 100 13.41 6.98 3.30
N ILE A 101 13.11 8.15 3.88
CA ILE A 101 13.39 8.46 5.29
C ILE A 101 12.67 7.47 6.22
N SER A 102 11.44 7.06 5.87
CA SER A 102 10.67 6.11 6.68
C SER A 102 11.29 4.71 6.77
N ARG A 103 12.20 4.37 5.85
CA ARG A 103 12.92 3.08 5.86
C ARG A 103 13.99 3.04 6.95
N SER A 104 14.60 4.18 7.26
CA SER A 104 15.66 4.31 8.27
C SER A 104 15.16 4.89 9.59
N THR A 105 14.09 5.68 9.55
CA THR A 105 13.57 6.43 10.69
C THR A 105 12.09 6.12 10.90
N HIS A 106 11.72 5.83 12.15
CA HIS A 106 10.32 5.62 12.49
C HIS A 106 9.54 6.95 12.47
N LEU A 107 8.64 7.11 11.50
CA LEU A 107 7.76 8.26 11.35
C LEU A 107 6.32 7.88 11.77
N PRO A 108 5.89 8.15 13.02
CA PRO A 108 4.61 7.65 13.53
C PRO A 108 3.38 8.23 12.82
N TRP A 109 3.50 9.42 12.23
CA TRP A 109 2.40 10.08 11.50
C TRP A 109 2.16 9.48 10.11
N LEU A 110 3.18 8.85 9.51
CA LEU A 110 3.11 8.38 8.12
C LEU A 110 2.09 7.23 7.94
N PRO A 111 2.10 6.16 8.75
CA PRO A 111 1.06 5.10 8.66
C PRO A 111 -0.35 5.63 8.92
N VAL A 112 -0.49 6.66 9.77
CA VAL A 112 -1.79 7.27 10.09
C VAL A 112 -2.33 8.03 8.88
N LEU A 113 -1.52 8.89 8.25
CA LEU A 113 -1.92 9.58 7.01
C LEU A 113 -2.27 8.60 5.89
N MET A 114 -1.47 7.54 5.73
CA MET A 114 -1.75 6.50 4.73
C MET A 114 -3.08 5.79 4.97
N THR A 115 -3.42 5.56 6.24
CA THR A 115 -4.70 4.97 6.63
C THR A 115 -5.85 5.93 6.33
N GLU A 116 -5.70 7.21 6.68
CA GLU A 116 -6.72 8.23 6.40
C GLU A 116 -6.98 8.41 4.91
N LEU A 117 -5.92 8.47 4.08
CA LEU A 117 -6.06 8.51 2.62
C LEU A 117 -6.74 7.26 2.07
N ARG A 118 -6.43 6.07 2.60
CA ARG A 118 -7.08 4.83 2.19
C ARG A 118 -8.58 4.87 2.51
N GLU A 119 -8.96 5.26 3.71
CA GLU A 119 -10.37 5.34 4.11
C GLU A 119 -11.11 6.42 3.32
N LEU A 120 -10.47 7.57 3.06
CA LEU A 120 -11.01 8.60 2.17
C LEU A 120 -11.29 8.03 0.77
N GLY A 121 -10.32 7.35 0.17
CA GLY A 121 -10.49 6.73 -1.15
C GLY A 121 -11.60 5.68 -1.20
N LYS A 122 -11.82 4.95 -0.09
CA LYS A 122 -12.94 4.01 0.06
C LYS A 122 -14.27 4.74 0.12
N LEU A 123 -14.40 5.75 0.98
CA LEU A 123 -15.63 6.55 1.11
C LEU A 123 -16.05 7.18 -0.22
N ILE A 124 -15.09 7.78 -0.95
CA ILE A 124 -15.38 8.38 -2.26
C ILE A 124 -15.80 7.31 -3.28
N LYS A 125 -15.20 6.11 -3.21
CA LYS A 125 -15.60 5.00 -4.09
C LYS A 125 -17.03 4.55 -3.78
N ASP A 126 -17.37 4.41 -2.51
CA ASP A 126 -18.68 3.92 -2.07
C ASP A 126 -19.80 4.94 -2.38
N ASP A 127 -19.47 6.24 -2.42
CA ASP A 127 -20.38 7.34 -2.78
C ASP A 127 -20.42 7.66 -4.29
N SER A 128 -19.54 7.04 -5.09
CA SER A 128 -19.46 7.29 -6.54
C SER A 128 -20.61 6.61 -7.27
N LEU A 129 -21.27 7.36 -8.14
CA LEU A 129 -22.36 6.84 -8.97
C LEU A 129 -21.86 5.98 -10.15
N GLN A 130 -20.58 6.11 -10.50
CA GLN A 130 -20.01 5.46 -11.67
C GLN A 130 -19.15 4.27 -11.24
N PRO A 131 -19.45 3.04 -11.73
CA PRO A 131 -18.63 1.88 -11.43
C PRO A 131 -17.23 2.01 -12.04
N ASP A 132 -16.24 1.39 -11.41
CA ASP A 132 -14.89 1.29 -11.96
C ASP A 132 -14.90 0.45 -13.25
N ARG A 133 -14.09 0.85 -14.24
CA ARG A 133 -13.93 0.11 -15.50
C ARG A 133 -13.16 -1.18 -15.27
N TYR A 134 -13.51 -2.21 -16.02
CA TYR A 134 -12.68 -3.39 -16.12
C TYR A 134 -11.42 -3.09 -16.95
N ILE A 135 -10.25 -3.41 -16.40
CA ILE A 135 -8.95 -3.28 -17.08
C ILE A 135 -8.39 -4.69 -17.27
N SER A 136 -8.31 -5.16 -18.52
CA SER A 136 -7.77 -6.48 -18.83
C SER A 136 -6.27 -6.57 -18.53
N LEU A 137 -5.82 -7.78 -18.20
CA LEU A 137 -4.42 -8.08 -17.86
C LEU A 137 -3.58 -8.48 -19.08
N SER A 138 -4.24 -8.73 -20.21
CA SER A 138 -3.61 -9.14 -21.47
C SER A 138 -2.96 -7.93 -22.16
N LEU A 139 -1.63 -7.97 -22.29
CA LEU A 139 -0.88 -7.06 -23.16
C LEU A 139 -1.25 -7.29 -24.64
N PRO A 140 -1.30 -6.23 -25.47
CA PRO A 140 -1.03 -4.83 -25.14
C PRO A 140 -2.24 -4.18 -24.47
N ILE A 141 -2.01 -3.30 -23.49
CA ILE A 141 -3.07 -2.43 -22.96
C ILE A 141 -3.34 -1.36 -24.03
N ASN A 142 -4.00 -1.75 -25.12
CA ASN A 142 -4.66 -0.82 -26.00
C ASN A 142 -5.85 -0.27 -25.21
N VAL A 143 -5.58 0.75 -24.39
CA VAL A 143 -6.58 1.76 -24.07
C VAL A 143 -6.81 2.51 -25.37
N SER A 144 -7.42 1.83 -26.35
CA SER A 144 -7.98 2.52 -27.50
C SER A 144 -8.85 3.59 -26.90
N THR A 145 -8.63 4.82 -27.37
CA THR A 145 -9.46 5.99 -27.19
C THR A 145 -10.83 5.68 -27.77
N HIS A 146 -11.55 4.74 -27.14
CA HIS A 146 -12.86 4.32 -27.58
C HIS A 146 -13.75 5.51 -27.27
N SER A 147 -14.08 6.21 -28.36
CA SER A 147 -15.19 7.13 -28.53
C SER A 147 -16.10 7.11 -27.32
N GLN A 148 -15.92 8.12 -26.44
CA GLN A 148 -16.81 8.33 -25.31
C GLN A 148 -18.24 8.30 -25.87
N PRO A 149 -19.10 7.35 -25.45
CA PRO A 149 -20.53 7.60 -25.50
C PRO A 149 -20.71 8.89 -24.72
N GLN A 150 -21.39 9.88 -25.30
CA GLN A 150 -21.70 11.18 -24.68
C GLN A 150 -21.99 10.96 -23.20
N GLN A 151 -20.98 11.20 -22.35
CA GLN A 151 -21.18 11.00 -20.93
C GLN A 151 -22.13 12.11 -20.50
N PRO A 152 -23.24 11.78 -19.81
CA PRO A 152 -24.09 12.82 -19.22
C PRO A 152 -23.17 13.73 -18.40
N GLN A 153 -23.33 15.05 -18.52
CA GLN A 153 -22.53 16.02 -17.78
C GLN A 153 -22.50 15.63 -16.30
N LEU A 154 -21.42 14.96 -15.88
CA LEU A 154 -21.26 14.51 -14.51
C LEU A 154 -21.00 15.75 -13.65
N SER A 155 -21.50 15.73 -12.42
CA SER A 155 -21.29 16.84 -11.51
C SER A 155 -19.78 17.06 -11.27
N MET A 156 -19.35 18.31 -11.14
CA MET A 156 -17.98 18.66 -10.75
C MET A 156 -17.50 17.93 -9.50
N ARG A 157 -18.43 17.64 -8.57
CA ARG A 157 -18.19 16.83 -7.38
C ARG A 157 -17.66 15.43 -7.72
N GLU A 158 -18.23 14.77 -8.72
CA GLU A 158 -17.79 13.44 -9.18
C GLU A 158 -16.39 13.51 -9.81
N ASP A 159 -16.11 14.56 -10.58
CA ASP A 159 -14.77 14.76 -11.14
C ASP A 159 -13.72 14.91 -10.03
N TYR A 160 -13.96 15.73 -9.01
CA TYR A 160 -13.03 15.83 -7.87
C TYR A 160 -12.86 14.50 -7.15
N GLY A 161 -13.96 13.77 -6.93
CA GLY A 161 -13.92 12.44 -6.32
C GLY A 161 -13.03 11.48 -7.11
N ARG A 162 -13.19 11.43 -8.44
CA ARG A 162 -12.36 10.62 -9.33
C ARG A 162 -10.89 11.04 -9.28
N THR A 163 -10.57 12.34 -9.39
CA THR A 163 -9.19 12.85 -9.31
C THR A 163 -8.52 12.47 -7.98
N ILE A 164 -9.23 12.61 -6.85
CA ILE A 164 -8.73 12.22 -5.53
C ILE A 164 -8.44 10.71 -5.49
N ARG A 165 -9.39 9.88 -5.96
CA ARG A 165 -9.22 8.42 -5.98
C ARG A 165 -8.01 8.00 -6.81
N ILE A 166 -7.84 8.58 -7.99
CA ILE A 166 -6.70 8.25 -8.85
C ILE A 166 -5.39 8.63 -8.17
N SER A 167 -5.31 9.83 -7.58
CA SER A 167 -4.13 10.30 -6.85
C SER A 167 -3.76 9.35 -5.69
N ILE A 168 -4.76 8.92 -4.91
CA ILE A 168 -4.55 7.96 -3.81
C ILE A 168 -4.07 6.60 -4.32
N TYR A 169 -4.68 6.05 -5.38
CA TYR A 169 -4.25 4.76 -5.92
C TYR A 169 -2.84 4.83 -6.49
N HIS A 170 -2.50 5.89 -7.21
CA HIS A 170 -1.15 6.10 -7.73
C HIS A 170 -0.11 6.20 -6.61
N CYS A 171 -0.37 7.02 -5.58
CA CYS A 171 0.50 7.12 -4.41
C CYS A 171 0.75 5.74 -3.76
N ARG A 172 -0.31 4.95 -3.56
CA ARG A 172 -0.21 3.61 -2.97
C ARG A 172 0.54 2.62 -3.84
N ALA A 173 0.42 2.74 -5.17
CA ALA A 173 1.15 1.90 -6.11
C ALA A 173 2.66 2.12 -5.96
N ASN A 174 3.10 3.38 -6.04
CA ASN A 174 4.51 3.76 -5.89
C ASN A 174 5.09 3.30 -4.54
N LEU A 175 4.33 3.42 -3.44
CA LEU A 175 4.78 2.96 -2.12
C LEU A 175 4.96 1.45 -2.02
N CYS A 176 4.23 0.69 -2.83
CA CYS A 176 4.30 -0.77 -2.84
C CYS A 176 5.32 -1.30 -3.85
N GLU A 177 5.84 -0.47 -4.76
CA GLU A 177 6.65 -0.93 -5.90
C GLU A 177 7.88 -1.72 -5.44
N ASP A 178 8.62 -1.18 -4.46
CA ASP A 178 9.82 -1.83 -3.91
C ASP A 178 9.53 -2.93 -2.88
N MET A 179 8.32 -2.95 -2.30
CA MET A 179 8.00 -3.78 -1.12
C MET A 179 7.11 -4.98 -1.45
N ASP A 180 6.18 -4.81 -2.39
CA ASP A 180 5.16 -5.78 -2.77
C ASP A 180 4.64 -5.46 -4.18
N LEU A 181 5.36 -5.98 -5.17
CA LEU A 181 5.10 -5.78 -6.60
C LEU A 181 3.65 -6.12 -6.98
N ASN A 182 3.09 -7.20 -6.42
CA ASN A 182 1.73 -7.62 -6.70
C ASN A 182 0.70 -6.59 -6.21
N LYS A 183 0.94 -5.97 -5.05
CA LYS A 183 0.13 -4.86 -4.57
C LYS A 183 0.30 -3.62 -5.45
N ALA A 184 1.52 -3.29 -5.87
CA ALA A 184 1.78 -2.17 -6.77
C ALA A 184 0.99 -2.31 -8.08
N ILE A 185 1.10 -3.47 -8.74
CA ILE A 185 0.33 -3.84 -9.93
C ILE A 185 -1.19 -3.69 -9.68
N THR A 186 -1.67 -4.17 -8.54
CA THR A 186 -3.10 -4.06 -8.17
C THR A 186 -3.54 -2.59 -8.06
N TYR A 187 -2.72 -1.71 -7.49
CA TYR A 187 -3.07 -0.29 -7.36
C TYR A 187 -2.93 0.47 -8.67
N TYR A 188 -1.94 0.19 -9.51
CA TYR A 188 -1.88 0.79 -10.85
C TYR A 188 -3.10 0.39 -11.69
N ARG A 189 -3.57 -0.86 -11.60
CA ARG A 189 -4.84 -1.26 -12.23
C ARG A 189 -6.04 -0.47 -11.70
N LYS A 190 -6.12 -0.26 -10.39
CA LYS A 190 -7.17 0.57 -9.77
C LYS A 190 -7.09 2.03 -10.22
N CYS A 191 -5.89 2.57 -10.43
CA CYS A 191 -5.67 3.91 -10.98
C CYS A 191 -6.25 4.02 -12.40
N LEU A 192 -6.03 3.01 -13.24
CA LEU A 192 -6.55 2.96 -14.62
C LEU A 192 -8.05 2.65 -14.69
N SER A 193 -8.61 1.91 -13.73
CA SER A 193 -10.03 1.56 -13.71
C SER A 193 -10.93 2.78 -13.50
N VAL A 194 -10.46 3.81 -12.79
CA VAL A 194 -11.21 5.05 -12.63
C VAL A 194 -11.32 5.77 -13.98
N TYR A 195 -12.50 6.27 -14.32
CA TYR A 195 -12.71 7.05 -15.54
C TYR A 195 -11.85 8.33 -15.53
N PRO A 196 -11.30 8.74 -16.68
CA PRO A 196 -10.57 10.01 -16.77
C PRO A 196 -11.47 11.18 -16.42
N THR A 197 -10.89 12.20 -15.81
CA THR A 197 -11.57 13.43 -15.39
C THR A 197 -11.27 14.57 -16.35
N HIS A 198 -12.18 15.54 -16.46
CA HIS A 198 -11.96 16.75 -17.27
C HIS A 198 -11.25 17.89 -16.53
N LEU A 199 -11.13 17.79 -15.20
CA LEU A 199 -10.61 18.85 -14.35
C LEU A 199 -9.15 19.23 -14.60
N ASP A 200 -8.29 18.27 -14.96
CA ASP A 200 -6.85 18.53 -15.01
C ASP A 200 -6.07 17.62 -15.96
N SER A 201 -5.20 18.23 -16.77
CA SER A 201 -4.17 17.57 -17.57
C SER A 201 -3.19 16.75 -16.70
N GLN A 202 -2.91 17.18 -15.47
CA GLN A 202 -2.03 16.47 -14.54
C GLN A 202 -2.62 15.11 -14.15
N GLN A 203 -3.94 15.00 -14.06
CA GLN A 203 -4.58 13.74 -13.73
C GLN A 203 -4.44 12.71 -14.85
N GLN A 204 -4.50 13.16 -16.11
CA GLN A 204 -4.21 12.31 -17.26
C GLN A 204 -2.76 11.83 -17.24
N LYS A 205 -1.80 12.71 -16.87
CA LYS A 205 -0.39 12.33 -16.71
C LYS A 205 -0.20 11.23 -15.67
N LEU A 206 -0.92 11.27 -14.53
CA LEU A 206 -0.86 10.20 -13.53
C LEU A 206 -1.38 8.86 -14.05
N GLN A 207 -2.47 8.85 -14.83
CA GLN A 207 -2.98 7.61 -15.42
C GLN A 207 -2.05 7.07 -16.52
N ILE A 208 -1.46 7.95 -17.33
CA ILE A 208 -0.45 7.55 -18.33
C ILE A 208 0.77 6.97 -17.63
N SER A 209 1.28 7.63 -16.58
CA SER A 209 2.40 7.12 -15.78
C SER A 209 2.08 5.77 -15.15
N ALA A 210 0.88 5.60 -14.58
CA ALA A 210 0.42 4.32 -14.05
C ALA A 210 0.34 3.22 -15.12
N LYS A 211 -0.08 3.56 -16.34
CA LYS A 211 -0.12 2.63 -17.47
C LYS A 211 1.28 2.15 -17.83
N VAL A 212 2.20 3.08 -18.02
CA VAL A 212 3.60 2.78 -18.37
C VAL A 212 4.25 1.92 -17.28
N ALA A 213 4.11 2.32 -16.01
CA ALA A 213 4.63 1.53 -14.89
C ALA A 213 4.05 0.11 -14.88
N LEU A 214 2.73 -0.04 -15.04
CA LEU A 214 2.07 -1.34 -15.07
C LEU A 214 2.58 -2.23 -16.23
N GLU A 215 2.78 -1.66 -17.42
CA GLU A 215 3.31 -2.39 -18.58
C GLU A 215 4.74 -2.89 -18.32
N HIS A 216 5.60 -2.07 -17.70
CA HIS A 216 6.94 -2.48 -17.30
C HIS A 216 6.92 -3.59 -16.25
N LEU A 217 6.12 -3.46 -15.19
CA LEU A 217 6.06 -4.47 -14.12
C LEU A 217 5.55 -5.82 -14.65
N ILE A 218 4.58 -5.83 -15.58
CA ILE A 218 4.09 -7.07 -16.19
C ILE A 218 5.15 -7.68 -17.11
N ALA A 219 5.85 -6.86 -17.91
CA ALA A 219 6.91 -7.34 -18.79
C ALA A 219 8.06 -7.99 -18.00
N ASP A 220 8.43 -7.42 -16.86
CA ASP A 220 9.50 -7.97 -16.03
C ASP A 220 9.06 -9.25 -15.31
N GLN A 221 7.82 -9.35 -14.84
CA GLN A 221 7.26 -10.61 -14.33
C GLN A 221 7.32 -11.75 -15.37
N GLN A 222 7.02 -11.45 -16.64
CA GLN A 222 7.06 -12.45 -17.71
C GLN A 222 8.48 -12.93 -18.04
N LYS A 223 9.50 -12.06 -17.90
CA LYS A 223 10.90 -12.45 -18.10
C LYS A 223 11.39 -13.39 -17.01
N ASP A 224 11.03 -13.12 -15.76
CA ASP A 224 11.39 -13.97 -14.62
C ASP A 224 10.75 -15.35 -14.72
N ASP A 225 9.47 -15.41 -15.14
CA ASP A 225 8.78 -16.68 -15.37
C ASP A 225 9.42 -17.48 -16.51
N ASN A 226 9.79 -16.83 -17.62
CA ASN A 226 10.45 -17.48 -18.76
C ASN A 226 11.88 -17.97 -18.44
N ASN A 227 12.65 -17.23 -17.64
CA ASN A 227 13.98 -17.66 -17.20
C ASN A 227 13.94 -18.74 -16.10
N SER A 228 12.81 -18.88 -15.39
CA SER A 228 12.58 -19.99 -14.45
C SER A 228 12.00 -21.24 -15.12
N VAL A 229 11.73 -21.24 -16.44
CA VAL A 229 11.33 -22.45 -17.17
C VAL A 229 12.57 -23.31 -17.42
N ARG A 230 12.95 -24.12 -16.42
CA ARG A 230 13.58 -25.41 -16.71
C ARG A 230 12.65 -26.13 -17.71
N PRO A 231 13.13 -26.56 -18.88
CA PRO A 231 12.27 -27.10 -19.93
C PRO A 231 11.48 -28.28 -19.37
N LYS A 232 10.16 -28.11 -19.23
CA LYS A 232 9.25 -29.24 -19.07
C LYS A 232 9.23 -29.95 -20.41
N LEU A 233 10.01 -31.03 -20.48
CA LEU A 233 9.96 -31.99 -21.57
C LEU A 233 8.49 -32.33 -21.88
N PRO A 234 8.13 -32.44 -23.17
CA PRO A 234 6.77 -32.76 -23.57
C PRO A 234 6.39 -34.10 -22.96
N SER A 235 5.31 -34.09 -22.18
CA SER A 235 4.68 -35.30 -21.67
C SER A 235 4.17 -36.10 -22.85
N ARG A 236 4.94 -37.11 -23.25
CA ARG A 236 4.48 -38.17 -24.13
C ARG A 236 3.30 -38.86 -23.46
N THR A 237 2.21 -38.95 -24.20
CA THR A 237 1.12 -39.89 -23.97
C THR A 237 1.70 -41.30 -23.88
N SER A 238 1.38 -42.04 -22.82
CA SER A 238 1.14 -43.49 -22.91
C SER A 238 0.42 -44.00 -21.68
N SER A 239 -0.54 -44.85 -21.99
CA SER A 239 -1.48 -45.55 -21.16
C SER A 239 -0.81 -46.66 -20.32
N VAL A 240 -1.45 -46.97 -19.18
CA VAL A 240 -1.44 -48.23 -18.41
C VAL A 240 -0.10 -48.91 -18.08
N SER A 241 0.23 -48.98 -16.78
CA SER A 241 0.23 -50.21 -15.96
C SER A 241 0.99 -50.01 -14.65
N SER A 242 0.55 -50.74 -13.62
CA SER A 242 1.01 -50.75 -12.24
C SER A 242 2.53 -50.75 -12.02
N GLY A 243 3.00 -49.91 -11.09
CA GLY A 243 4.37 -49.93 -10.57
C GLY A 243 4.58 -48.81 -9.55
N ALA A 244 4.74 -49.17 -8.28
CA ALA A 244 4.96 -48.23 -7.18
C ALA A 244 6.06 -47.21 -7.51
N SER A 245 5.77 -45.91 -7.36
CA SER A 245 6.77 -44.85 -7.42
C SER A 245 6.34 -43.72 -6.49
N SER A 246 6.94 -43.75 -5.30
CA SER A 246 6.90 -42.75 -4.23
C SER A 246 6.75 -41.32 -4.76
N SER A 247 5.55 -40.77 -4.73
CA SER A 247 5.37 -39.33 -4.81
C SER A 247 5.93 -38.74 -3.52
N CYS A 248 7.13 -38.18 -3.57
CA CYS A 248 7.73 -37.45 -2.47
C CYS A 248 6.96 -36.13 -2.25
N SER A 249 5.74 -36.23 -1.69
CA SER A 249 5.08 -35.09 -1.08
C SER A 249 5.89 -34.69 0.15
N MET A 250 6.17 -33.39 0.27
CA MET A 250 6.85 -32.83 1.43
C MET A 250 5.81 -32.17 2.32
N SER A 251 5.85 -32.46 3.61
CA SER A 251 4.98 -31.89 4.62
C SER A 251 5.63 -30.68 5.29
N CYS A 252 4.83 -29.65 5.56
CA CYS A 252 5.30 -28.48 6.29
C CYS A 252 5.56 -28.85 7.76
N SER A 253 6.77 -28.58 8.23
CA SER A 253 7.21 -28.86 9.60
C SER A 253 6.40 -28.14 10.69
N ASN A 254 5.67 -27.07 10.35
CA ASN A 254 4.83 -26.33 11.29
C ASN A 254 3.35 -26.73 11.26
N CYS A 255 2.79 -26.94 10.07
CA CYS A 255 1.34 -27.08 9.90
C CYS A 255 0.89 -28.39 9.23
N GLY A 256 1.83 -29.27 8.87
CA GLY A 256 1.55 -30.58 8.28
C GLY A 256 1.04 -30.58 6.84
N VAL A 257 0.75 -29.41 6.24
CA VAL A 257 0.27 -29.32 4.86
C VAL A 257 1.28 -29.96 3.91
N GLU A 258 0.81 -30.79 2.98
CA GLU A 258 1.63 -31.40 1.95
C GLU A 258 1.62 -30.59 0.65
N LYS A 259 2.80 -30.36 0.06
CA LYS A 259 2.95 -29.73 -1.26
C LYS A 259 4.13 -30.34 -2.01
N ARG A 260 4.05 -30.29 -3.35
CA ARG A 260 5.13 -30.77 -4.24
C ARG A 260 6.38 -29.88 -4.25
N GLY A 261 6.30 -28.67 -3.68
CA GLY A 261 7.44 -27.76 -3.58
C GLY A 261 7.28 -26.88 -2.35
N MET A 262 8.29 -26.88 -1.48
CA MET A 262 8.32 -26.08 -0.26
C MET A 262 9.72 -25.48 -0.07
N PRO A 263 9.82 -24.18 0.31
CA PRO A 263 11.09 -23.62 0.74
C PRO A 263 11.63 -24.39 1.94
N VAL A 264 12.95 -24.57 1.93
CA VAL A 264 13.71 -25.26 2.97
C VAL A 264 14.45 -24.23 3.81
N CYS A 265 14.65 -24.52 5.10
CA CYS A 265 15.52 -23.68 5.91
C CYS A 265 16.93 -23.62 5.30
N SER A 266 17.42 -22.41 5.06
CA SER A 266 18.73 -22.18 4.42
C SER A 266 19.91 -22.66 5.27
N LYS A 267 19.73 -22.75 6.59
CA LYS A 267 20.78 -23.17 7.54
C LYS A 267 20.94 -24.68 7.61
N CYS A 268 19.86 -25.42 7.86
CA CYS A 268 19.92 -26.88 8.04
C CYS A 268 19.59 -27.68 6.77
N LYS A 269 18.95 -27.06 5.76
CA LYS A 269 18.52 -27.70 4.50
C LYS A 269 17.66 -28.97 4.67
N SER A 270 17.12 -29.21 5.86
CA SER A 270 16.36 -30.44 6.18
C SER A 270 14.89 -30.19 6.53
N GLN A 271 14.51 -28.97 6.93
CA GLN A 271 13.15 -28.65 7.37
C GLN A 271 12.40 -27.82 6.32
N TYR A 272 11.18 -28.26 5.95
CA TYR A 272 10.35 -27.69 4.89
C TYR A 272 9.21 -26.84 5.45
N TYR A 273 8.89 -25.74 4.78
CA TYR A 273 7.83 -24.82 5.20
C TYR A 273 6.93 -24.43 4.04
N CYS A 274 5.62 -24.35 4.23
CA CYS A 274 4.72 -23.89 3.18
C CYS A 274 4.84 -22.37 2.89
N GLY A 275 5.62 -21.64 3.69
CA GLY A 275 5.91 -20.21 3.53
C GLY A 275 6.57 -19.59 4.77
N ILE A 276 6.99 -18.32 4.66
CA ILE A 276 7.74 -17.59 5.69
C ILE A 276 7.00 -17.48 7.03
N ARG A 277 5.66 -17.47 7.00
CA ARG A 277 4.83 -17.43 8.21
C ARG A 277 4.99 -18.70 9.06
N CYS A 278 5.02 -19.87 8.42
CA CYS A 278 5.22 -21.15 9.11
C CYS A 278 6.65 -21.30 9.63
N LEU A 279 7.65 -20.78 8.90
CA LEU A 279 9.02 -20.73 9.40
C LEU A 279 9.14 -19.85 10.65
N LYS A 280 8.57 -18.64 10.64
CA LYS A 280 8.59 -17.75 11.80
C LYS A 280 7.85 -18.32 13.01
N ALA A 281 6.72 -19.00 12.79
CA ALA A 281 5.96 -19.64 13.85
C ALA A 281 6.69 -20.85 14.46
N HIS A 282 7.36 -21.64 13.63
CA HIS A 282 8.13 -22.82 14.08
C HIS A 282 9.51 -22.47 14.62
N LYS A 283 10.03 -21.27 14.35
CA LYS A 283 11.36 -20.80 14.75
C LYS A 283 11.78 -21.17 16.19
N PRO A 284 10.99 -20.92 17.25
CA PRO A 284 11.42 -21.22 18.63
C PRO A 284 11.70 -22.71 18.88
N VAL A 285 11.00 -23.61 18.18
CA VAL A 285 11.21 -25.06 18.27
C VAL A 285 12.34 -25.47 17.31
N HIS A 286 12.29 -24.95 16.08
CA HIS A 286 13.26 -25.24 15.04
C HIS A 286 14.69 -24.89 15.45
N ASP A 287 14.91 -23.76 16.12
CA ASP A 287 16.25 -23.29 16.51
C ASP A 287 16.97 -24.26 17.46
N LEU A 288 16.23 -25.10 18.21
CA LEU A 288 16.79 -26.15 19.08
C LEU A 288 17.42 -27.30 18.28
N GLU A 289 16.90 -27.56 17.09
CA GLU A 289 17.29 -28.71 16.24
C GLU A 289 18.03 -28.27 14.97
N CYS A 290 18.10 -26.96 14.68
CA CYS A 290 18.66 -26.41 13.46
C CYS A 290 20.19 -26.39 13.49
N ARG A 291 20.79 -27.52 13.12
CA ARG A 291 22.24 -27.68 12.90
C ARG A 291 22.61 -27.39 11.46
N GLN A 292 23.74 -26.72 11.27
CA GLN A 292 24.28 -26.43 9.94
C GLN A 292 24.89 -27.70 9.37
N TYR A 293 24.47 -28.05 8.14
CA TYR A 293 25.04 -29.14 7.35
C TYR A 293 26.23 -28.64 6.54
#